data_AF-N9MW68-F1
#
_entry.id   AF-N9MW68-F1
#
_cell.length_a   1.000
_cell.length_b   1.000
_cell.length_c   1.000
_cell.angle_alpha   90.00
_cell.angle_beta   90.00
_cell.angle_gamma   90.00
#
_symmetry.space_group_name_H-M   'P 1'
#
loop_
_entity.id
_entity.type
_entity.pdbx_description
1 polymer ?
#
loop_
_entity_poly.entity_id
_entity_poly.type
_entity_poly.pdbx_seq_one_letter_code
_entity_poly.pdbx_strand_id
1 'polypeptide(L)'
;MNILEQEKRLKDLLEYNIRNEEVGTAIAITGPWGVGKTFFWKRFIDGCNFKKKYVYVSLFGLESLSDLKTHIYSNIENNHSNLEIPRWIRGLPSILKDTRVSQFGLSASTKIFDSLMFNQVKDAIICFDDFERMSKKLDIKDVMGLANYLKLEKNCQIILILDEDKAEGDNKKNYAQYKEKLIDETIIINSVEPLIRENAKHLEIEEALVELMIEFAETLEIHNFRFFQKVFKLYQQFRTELSTDIVLSTKEIILIRVLQGYLIQEFSQLEYGWEDCQYSLEKKRENWSDRKKQTYESLQKVSDSFNREDEWLIEFKKWFEQRDNINFKELSKLANSELISDENQNIKNKLWRIFEKRHDLTLEEQDLEYIASLGQKCIVLESFHNTAFMYEILRKYLPDEVRAEKFKVEIIDYIDSDPTRSIVRANKERQLWGNENNIFYTYIDDLARDHVEEKSLKNILSHFLRYGNFESDNDKDQLRAFPLDEWFKYLTEEIHQESFFVEENDSFIQYLKRLYLIPIEDGSIRSIVLSVLQKIGEDSEFKKRYMQDIIENHLLEKA
;
A
#
# COMPACT_ATOMS: atom_id res chain seq x y z
N MET A 1 23.33 -15.01 18.08
CA MET A 1 24.02 -16.07 17.29
C MET A 1 23.20 -16.21 16.02
N ASN A 2 23.81 -16.04 14.86
CA ASN A 2 23.09 -16.16 13.59
C ASN A 2 22.65 -17.63 13.41
N ILE A 3 21.54 -17.90 12.72
CA ILE A 3 21.02 -19.26 12.50
C ILE A 3 22.04 -20.20 11.87
N LEU A 4 22.94 -19.70 11.01
CA LEU A 4 24.02 -20.48 10.41
C LEU A 4 25.02 -20.99 11.46
N GLU A 5 25.31 -20.20 12.49
CA GLU A 5 26.15 -20.62 13.60
C GLU A 5 25.44 -21.66 14.47
N GLN A 6 24.11 -21.54 14.63
CA GLN A 6 23.29 -22.52 15.34
C GLN A 6 23.24 -23.85 14.61
N GLU A 7 23.04 -23.84 13.28
CA GLU A 7 23.09 -25.04 12.43
C GLU A 7 24.47 -25.69 12.48
N LYS A 8 25.55 -24.90 12.38
CA LYS A 8 26.91 -25.42 12.47
C LYS A 8 27.18 -26.08 13.82
N ARG A 9 26.83 -25.40 14.92
CA ARG A 9 26.97 -25.97 16.27
C ARG A 9 26.17 -27.27 16.43
N LEU A 10 24.92 -27.29 15.96
CA LEU A 10 24.08 -28.48 16.01
C LEU A 10 24.67 -29.64 15.20
N LYS A 11 25.22 -29.34 14.02
CA LYS A 11 25.91 -30.32 13.16
C LYS A 11 27.14 -30.88 13.84
N ASP A 12 28.01 -30.02 14.34
CA ASP A 12 29.26 -30.43 14.98
C ASP A 12 28.98 -31.31 16.22
N LEU A 13 27.97 -30.96 17.03
CA LEU A 13 27.50 -31.77 18.17
C LEU A 13 27.01 -33.15 17.74
N LEU A 14 26.10 -33.22 16.77
CA LEU A 14 25.54 -34.48 16.31
C LEU A 14 26.60 -35.34 15.61
N GLU A 15 27.45 -34.77 14.77
CA GLU A 15 28.52 -35.52 14.11
C GLU A 15 29.56 -36.06 15.10
N TYR A 16 29.97 -35.27 16.09
CA TYR A 16 30.88 -35.71 17.14
C TYR A 16 30.30 -36.91 17.90
N ASN A 17 29.06 -36.80 18.39
CA ASN A 17 28.41 -37.86 19.15
C ASN A 17 28.15 -39.11 18.30
N ILE A 18 27.79 -38.95 17.03
CA ILE A 18 27.58 -40.08 16.11
C ILE A 18 28.88 -40.79 15.78
N ARG A 19 30.00 -40.07 15.60
CA ARG A 19 31.30 -40.66 15.20
C ARG A 19 32.02 -41.35 16.36
N ASN A 20 31.91 -40.82 17.57
CA ASN A 20 32.64 -41.35 18.72
C ASN A 20 31.90 -42.48 19.46
N GLU A 21 30.70 -42.88 18.99
CA GLU A 21 29.82 -43.85 19.64
C GLU A 21 29.59 -43.55 21.13
N GLU A 22 29.59 -42.27 21.49
CA GLU A 22 29.34 -41.81 22.84
C GLU A 22 27.85 -42.01 23.22
N VAL A 23 27.55 -41.96 24.53
CA VAL A 23 26.17 -41.98 25.04
C VAL A 23 25.32 -40.97 24.26
N GLY A 24 24.09 -41.35 23.92
CA GLY A 24 23.21 -40.47 23.14
C GLY A 24 23.09 -39.08 23.76
N THR A 25 22.98 -38.04 22.93
CA THR A 25 22.71 -36.68 23.42
C THR A 25 21.23 -36.34 23.32
N ALA A 26 20.75 -35.43 24.17
CA ALA A 26 19.47 -34.76 23.96
C ALA A 26 19.66 -33.25 23.77
N ILE A 27 19.07 -32.76 22.68
CA ILE A 27 19.13 -31.35 22.29
C ILE A 27 17.71 -30.78 22.28
N ALA A 28 17.51 -29.66 22.96
CA ALA A 28 16.26 -28.92 22.91
C ALA A 28 16.34 -27.81 21.86
N ILE A 29 15.34 -27.71 20.99
CA ILE A 29 15.12 -26.58 20.09
C ILE A 29 13.91 -25.83 20.64
N THR A 30 14.17 -24.63 21.17
CA THR A 30 13.20 -23.85 21.94
C THR A 30 12.98 -22.46 21.36
N GLY A 31 11.89 -21.82 21.73
CA GLY A 31 11.51 -20.50 21.23
C GLY A 31 10.00 -20.29 21.18
N PRO A 32 9.53 -19.07 20.88
CA PRO A 32 8.12 -18.74 20.87
C PRO A 32 7.30 -19.60 19.90
N TRP A 33 5.99 -19.63 20.12
CA TRP A 33 5.07 -20.28 19.21
C TRP A 33 5.11 -19.68 17.80
N GLY A 34 5.24 -20.54 16.78
CA GLY A 34 5.18 -20.10 15.38
C GLY A 34 6.46 -19.46 14.85
N VAL A 35 7.53 -19.37 15.65
CA VAL A 35 8.82 -18.78 15.23
C VAL A 35 9.59 -19.61 14.19
N GLY A 36 9.26 -20.92 14.07
CA GLY A 36 9.87 -21.78 13.05
C GLY A 36 10.75 -22.93 13.56
N LYS A 37 10.62 -23.34 14.83
CA LYS A 37 11.42 -24.43 15.41
C LYS A 37 11.39 -25.74 14.59
N THR A 38 10.19 -26.22 14.25
CA THR A 38 10.00 -27.42 13.41
C THR A 38 10.59 -27.25 12.02
N PHE A 39 10.47 -26.05 11.46
CA PHE A 39 11.02 -25.73 10.15
C PHE A 39 12.55 -25.80 10.16
N PHE A 40 13.18 -25.14 11.14
CA PHE A 40 14.62 -25.19 11.38
C PHE A 40 15.12 -26.63 11.47
N TRP A 41 14.48 -27.46 12.30
CA TRP A 41 14.91 -28.86 12.46
C TRP A 41 14.78 -29.67 11.17
N LYS A 42 13.65 -29.55 10.45
CA LYS A 42 13.42 -30.28 9.19
C LYS A 42 14.47 -29.90 8.13
N ARG A 43 14.69 -28.60 7.93
CA ARG A 43 15.71 -28.12 6.99
C ARG A 43 17.11 -28.62 7.37
N PHE A 44 17.45 -28.55 8.65
CA PHE A 44 18.73 -29.02 9.17
C PHE A 44 18.93 -30.51 8.92
N ILE A 45 17.96 -31.36 9.28
CA ILE A 45 18.10 -32.82 9.17
C ILE A 45 18.10 -33.27 7.70
N ASP A 46 17.28 -32.65 6.85
CA ASP A 46 17.22 -32.97 5.41
C ASP A 46 18.51 -32.54 4.68
N GLY A 47 19.15 -31.47 5.14
CA GLY A 47 20.45 -31.00 4.64
C GLY A 47 21.65 -31.82 5.12
N CYS A 48 21.46 -32.71 6.10
CA CYS A 48 22.53 -33.51 6.68
C CYS A 48 22.40 -35.00 6.29
N ASN A 49 23.50 -35.61 5.84
CA ASN A 49 23.52 -37.03 5.50
C ASN A 49 24.03 -37.88 6.68
N PHE A 50 23.27 -37.94 7.77
CA PHE A 50 23.61 -38.82 8.89
C PHE A 50 23.32 -40.28 8.53
N LYS A 51 24.30 -41.18 8.68
CA LYS A 51 24.11 -42.63 8.48
C LYS A 51 23.34 -43.32 9.63
N LYS A 52 22.43 -42.61 10.31
CA LYS A 52 21.58 -43.14 11.39
C LYS A 52 20.12 -43.13 10.96
N LYS A 53 19.32 -44.01 11.56
CA LYS A 53 17.86 -44.03 11.35
C LYS A 53 17.26 -42.74 11.91
N TYR A 54 16.30 -42.15 11.22
CA TYR A 54 15.61 -40.93 11.69
C TYR A 54 14.12 -41.18 11.88
N VAL A 55 13.58 -40.65 12.99
CA VAL A 55 12.16 -40.68 13.34
C VAL A 55 11.71 -39.30 13.79
N TYR A 56 10.65 -38.81 13.18
CA TYR A 56 9.91 -37.66 13.66
C TYR A 56 8.64 -38.12 14.37
N VAL A 57 8.38 -37.57 15.56
CA VAL A 57 7.24 -37.91 16.41
C VAL A 57 6.53 -36.63 16.82
N SER A 58 5.34 -36.38 16.26
CA SER A 58 4.42 -35.39 16.81
C SER A 58 3.67 -36.01 17.98
N LEU A 59 3.68 -35.34 19.14
CA LEU A 59 2.95 -35.79 20.33
C LEU A 59 1.44 -35.48 20.25
N PHE A 60 1.03 -34.71 19.25
CA PHE A 60 -0.38 -34.39 19.03
C PHE A 60 -1.18 -35.64 18.67
N GLY A 61 -2.30 -35.85 19.38
CA GLY A 61 -3.21 -36.97 19.12
C GLY A 61 -2.78 -38.32 19.74
N LEU A 62 -1.60 -38.40 20.36
CA LEU A 62 -1.19 -39.58 21.13
C LEU A 62 -1.83 -39.54 22.51
N GLU A 63 -2.45 -40.64 22.94
CA GLU A 63 -3.18 -40.71 24.21
C GLU A 63 -2.44 -41.49 25.30
N SER A 64 -1.43 -42.29 24.95
CA SER A 64 -0.71 -43.14 25.91
C SER A 64 0.76 -43.35 25.55
N LEU A 65 1.55 -43.79 26.54
CA LEU A 65 2.94 -44.18 26.35
C LEU A 65 3.08 -45.38 25.39
N SER A 66 2.06 -46.23 25.31
CA SER A 66 2.02 -47.36 24.37
C SER A 66 1.89 -46.87 22.93
N ASP A 67 1.02 -45.89 22.68
CA ASP A 67 0.85 -45.28 21.35
C ASP A 67 2.15 -44.62 20.89
N LEU A 68 2.83 -43.93 21.81
CA LEU A 68 4.12 -43.31 21.56
C LEU A 68 5.20 -44.33 21.18
N LYS A 69 5.35 -45.42 21.95
CA LYS A 69 6.31 -46.49 21.62
C LYS A 69 6.01 -47.13 20.26
N THR A 70 4.72 -47.37 19.99
CA THR A 70 4.23 -47.92 18.71
C THR A 70 4.59 -47.03 17.54
N HIS A 71 4.37 -45.72 17.68
CA HIS A 71 4.72 -44.74 16.67
C HIS A 71 6.24 -44.71 16.39
N ILE A 72 7.08 -44.82 17.43
CA ILE A 72 8.54 -44.81 17.29
C ILE A 72 9.02 -46.04 16.52
N TYR A 73 8.68 -47.26 16.95
CA TYR A 73 9.24 -48.45 16.32
C TYR A 73 8.69 -48.68 14.90
N SER A 74 7.43 -48.33 14.63
CA SER A 74 6.82 -48.53 13.30
C SER A 74 7.46 -47.62 12.23
N ASN A 75 7.85 -46.39 12.60
CA ASN A 75 8.48 -45.46 11.66
C ASN A 75 9.97 -45.75 11.44
N ILE A 76 10.63 -46.43 12.38
CA ILE A 76 12.02 -46.90 12.21
C ILE A 76 12.10 -48.02 11.17
N GLU A 77 11.08 -48.87 11.09
CA GLU A 77 11.01 -49.98 10.13
C GLU A 77 10.71 -49.51 8.70
N ASN A 78 9.87 -48.49 8.51
CA ASN A 78 9.47 -48.01 7.17
C ASN A 78 10.57 -47.23 6.43
N ASN A 79 11.50 -46.58 7.13
CA ASN A 79 12.56 -45.76 6.51
C ASN A 79 13.79 -46.56 6.01
N HIS A 80 13.82 -47.88 6.25
CA HIS A 80 14.82 -48.78 5.69
C HIS A 80 14.12 -49.89 4.91
N SER A 81 14.06 -49.76 3.59
CA SER A 81 13.37 -50.65 2.65
C SER A 81 13.90 -52.09 2.52
N ASN A 82 14.68 -52.59 3.51
CA ASN A 82 15.10 -53.99 3.57
C ASN A 82 14.47 -54.65 4.80
N LEU A 83 13.20 -55.05 4.65
CA LEU A 83 12.50 -55.93 5.58
C LEU A 83 13.11 -57.34 5.55
N GLU A 84 14.19 -57.56 6.31
CA GLU A 84 14.40 -58.87 6.91
C GLU A 84 13.45 -59.03 8.09
N ILE A 85 12.20 -59.37 7.76
CA ILE A 85 11.25 -59.90 8.75
C ILE A 85 11.94 -61.09 9.43
N PRO A 86 12.26 -61.02 10.74
CA PRO A 86 12.86 -62.12 11.46
C PRO A 86 12.07 -63.40 11.23
N ARG A 87 12.74 -64.55 11.00
CA ARG A 87 12.09 -65.82 10.60
C ARG A 87 10.90 -66.22 11.47
N TRP A 88 10.87 -65.83 12.75
CA TRP A 88 9.77 -66.12 13.67
C TRP A 88 8.49 -65.33 13.37
N ILE A 89 8.57 -64.14 12.74
CA ILE A 89 7.40 -63.33 12.33
C ILE A 89 6.73 -63.91 11.07
N ARG A 90 7.44 -64.69 10.23
CA ARG A 90 6.79 -65.44 9.13
C ARG A 90 5.88 -66.57 9.63
N GLY A 91 6.10 -67.05 10.86
CA GLY A 91 5.27 -68.07 11.51
C GLY A 91 4.03 -67.53 12.22
N LEU A 92 3.86 -66.20 12.28
CA LEU A 92 2.69 -65.59 12.90
C LEU A 92 1.50 -65.61 11.92
N PRO A 93 0.30 -66.10 12.33
CA PRO A 93 -0.88 -66.11 11.49
C PRO A 93 -1.21 -64.72 10.94
N SER A 94 -1.66 -64.63 9.69
CA SER A 94 -2.01 -63.36 9.01
C SER A 94 -3.04 -62.51 9.75
N ILE A 95 -3.83 -63.12 10.65
CA ILE A 95 -4.76 -62.43 11.57
C ILE A 95 -4.04 -61.44 12.51
N LEU A 96 -2.76 -61.63 12.78
CA LEU A 96 -1.94 -60.69 13.56
C LEU A 96 -1.33 -59.55 12.72
N LYS A 97 -1.40 -59.63 11.38
CA LYS A 97 -0.87 -58.61 10.46
C LYS A 97 -1.91 -57.54 10.12
N ASP A 98 -3.20 -57.87 10.25
CA ASP A 98 -4.29 -56.91 10.13
C ASP A 98 -4.63 -56.34 11.52
N THR A 99 -4.00 -55.21 11.85
CA THR A 99 -4.22 -54.42 13.07
C THR A 99 -5.59 -53.73 13.08
N ARG A 100 -6.68 -54.51 13.12
CA ARG A 100 -8.05 -54.08 13.47
C ARG A 100 -8.83 -55.14 14.26
N VAL A 101 -8.20 -55.78 15.25
CA VAL A 101 -8.91 -56.69 16.18
C VAL A 101 -8.81 -56.16 17.60
N SER A 102 -9.60 -55.12 17.88
CA SER A 102 -9.93 -54.68 19.23
C SER A 102 -11.32 -55.18 19.62
N GLN A 103 -11.48 -56.50 19.87
CA GLN A 103 -12.64 -56.99 20.63
C GLN A 103 -12.57 -58.41 21.22
N PHE A 104 -11.46 -59.15 21.09
CA PHE A 104 -11.34 -60.48 21.71
C PHE A 104 -10.00 -60.67 22.43
N GLY A 105 -10.01 -60.52 23.76
CA GLY A 105 -9.39 -61.45 24.72
C GLY A 105 -7.92 -61.87 24.62
N LEU A 106 -7.00 -61.15 23.98
CA LEU A 106 -5.56 -61.52 23.96
C LEU A 106 -4.66 -60.31 24.29
N SER A 107 -4.35 -60.14 25.57
CA SER A 107 -3.59 -58.99 26.10
C SER A 107 -2.10 -59.24 26.34
N ALA A 108 -1.60 -60.47 26.18
CA ALA A 108 -0.21 -60.83 26.44
C ALA A 108 0.68 -60.84 25.18
N SER A 109 0.15 -61.28 24.03
CA SER A 109 0.93 -61.40 22.78
C SER A 109 1.28 -60.05 22.15
N THR A 110 0.37 -59.08 22.20
CA THR A 110 0.61 -57.71 21.70
C THR A 110 1.68 -56.99 22.51
N LYS A 111 1.63 -57.07 23.85
CA LYS A 111 2.65 -56.46 24.73
C LYS A 111 4.04 -57.04 24.53
N ILE A 112 4.14 -58.35 24.32
CA ILE A 112 5.42 -59.02 24.04
C ILE A 112 5.95 -58.57 22.67
N PHE A 113 5.08 -58.50 21.65
CA PHE A 113 5.44 -58.00 20.33
C PHE A 113 5.92 -56.55 20.36
N ASP A 114 5.18 -55.65 21.01
CA ASP A 114 5.56 -54.25 21.18
C ASP A 114 6.91 -54.11 21.89
N SER A 115 7.16 -54.90 22.94
CA SER A 115 8.44 -54.88 23.65
C SER A 115 9.62 -55.34 22.78
N LEU A 116 9.40 -56.35 21.93
CA LEU A 116 10.42 -56.91 21.05
C LEU A 116 10.75 -55.94 19.91
N MET A 117 9.73 -55.32 19.31
CA MET A 117 9.93 -54.32 18.25
C MET A 117 10.56 -53.05 18.82
N PHE A 118 10.09 -52.58 19.98
CA PHE A 118 10.69 -51.43 20.65
C PHE A 118 12.15 -51.69 21.05
N ASN A 119 12.54 -52.93 21.34
CA ASN A 119 13.94 -53.26 21.62
C ASN A 119 14.88 -53.07 20.43
N GLN A 120 14.37 -53.09 19.20
CA GLN A 120 15.16 -52.82 17.97
C GLN A 120 15.42 -51.33 17.74
N VAL A 121 14.77 -50.46 18.50
CA VAL A 121 15.01 -49.02 18.50
C VAL A 121 16.33 -48.76 19.21
N LYS A 122 17.38 -48.57 18.42
CA LYS A 122 18.72 -48.19 18.86
C LYS A 122 19.45 -47.44 17.76
N ASP A 123 20.46 -46.66 18.16
CA ASP A 123 21.35 -45.94 17.23
C ASP A 123 20.59 -45.06 16.22
N ALA A 124 19.55 -44.36 16.69
CA ALA A 124 18.66 -43.54 15.88
C ALA A 124 18.66 -42.07 16.32
N ILE A 125 18.23 -41.17 15.44
CA ILE A 125 17.87 -39.79 15.76
C ILE A 125 16.34 -39.76 15.92
N ILE A 126 15.85 -39.33 17.08
CA ILE A 126 14.42 -39.29 17.39
C ILE A 126 14.04 -37.87 17.79
N CYS A 127 13.18 -37.24 16.99
CA CYS A 127 12.64 -35.92 17.25
C CYS A 127 11.24 -36.02 17.84
N PHE A 128 11.04 -35.45 19.03
CA PHE A 128 9.74 -35.24 19.66
C PHE A 128 9.32 -33.77 19.49
N ASP A 129 8.12 -33.53 18.97
CA ASP A 129 7.56 -32.20 18.67
C ASP A 129 6.11 -32.09 19.18
N ASP A 130 5.52 -30.89 19.12
CA ASP A 130 4.14 -30.58 19.54
C ASP A 130 3.84 -30.88 21.03
N PHE A 131 4.80 -30.68 21.95
CA PHE A 131 4.62 -30.94 23.40
C PHE A 131 3.44 -30.18 24.01
N GLU A 132 3.29 -28.92 23.64
CA GLU A 132 2.14 -28.04 23.91
C GLU A 132 0.74 -28.59 23.59
N ARG A 133 0.65 -29.56 22.68
CA ARG A 133 -0.60 -30.11 22.13
C ARG A 133 -0.81 -31.56 22.55
N MET A 134 0.03 -32.06 23.45
CA MET A 134 -0.07 -33.40 24.00
C MET A 134 -1.42 -33.62 24.71
N SER A 135 -1.97 -34.83 24.59
CA SER A 135 -3.20 -35.20 25.28
C SER A 135 -3.03 -35.15 26.79
N LYS A 136 -4.06 -34.71 27.52
CA LYS A 136 -4.08 -34.77 28.99
C LYS A 136 -3.99 -36.20 29.55
N LYS A 137 -4.19 -37.22 28.72
CA LYS A 137 -4.06 -38.65 29.07
C LYS A 137 -2.60 -39.15 29.07
N LEU A 138 -1.69 -38.41 28.43
CA LEU A 138 -0.27 -38.72 28.36
C LEU A 138 0.50 -37.68 29.18
N ASP A 139 1.23 -38.11 30.22
CA ASP A 139 2.00 -37.20 31.05
C ASP A 139 3.33 -36.85 30.35
N ILE A 140 3.74 -35.58 30.41
CA ILE A 140 5.01 -35.10 29.86
C ILE A 140 6.18 -35.83 30.52
N LYS A 141 6.03 -36.21 31.79
CA LYS A 141 7.01 -37.00 32.55
C LYS A 141 7.27 -38.35 31.92
N ASP A 142 6.23 -39.00 31.40
CA ASP A 142 6.35 -40.31 30.76
C ASP A 142 7.09 -40.19 29.41
N VAL A 143 6.80 -39.13 28.66
CA VAL A 143 7.50 -38.82 27.39
C VAL A 143 8.97 -38.50 27.64
N MET A 144 9.27 -37.61 28.59
CA MET A 144 10.64 -37.24 28.97
C MET A 144 11.41 -38.43 29.55
N GLY A 145 10.75 -39.26 30.35
CA GLY A 145 11.33 -40.50 30.87
C GLY A 145 11.68 -41.49 29.76
N LEU A 146 10.81 -41.64 28.76
CA LEU A 146 11.07 -42.47 27.58
C LEU A 146 12.23 -41.91 26.75
N ALA A 147 12.27 -40.60 26.53
CA ALA A 147 13.34 -39.93 25.82
C ALA A 147 14.69 -40.15 26.52
N ASN A 148 14.73 -40.03 27.85
CA ASN A 148 15.94 -40.30 28.64
C ASN A 148 16.38 -41.77 28.56
N TYR A 149 15.43 -42.71 28.59
CA TYR A 149 15.72 -44.13 28.39
C TYR A 149 16.31 -44.40 27.00
N LEU A 150 15.73 -43.82 25.93
CA LEU A 150 16.24 -43.96 24.57
C LEU A 150 17.64 -43.35 24.41
N LYS A 151 17.89 -42.21 25.05
CA LYS A 151 19.20 -41.55 25.10
C LYS A 151 20.26 -42.46 25.71
N LEU A 152 20.05 -42.87 26.96
CA LEU A 152 21.06 -43.53 27.79
C LEU A 152 21.23 -45.02 27.45
N GLU A 153 20.12 -45.74 27.26
CA GLU A 153 20.13 -47.20 27.14
C GLU A 153 20.13 -47.69 25.68
N LYS A 154 19.76 -46.83 24.73
CA LYS A 154 19.62 -47.19 23.30
C LYS A 154 20.51 -46.38 22.36
N ASN A 155 21.38 -45.52 22.89
CA ASN A 155 22.28 -44.65 22.11
C ASN A 155 21.55 -43.79 21.04
N CYS A 156 20.33 -43.37 21.37
CA CYS A 156 19.56 -42.51 20.48
C CYS A 156 19.92 -41.05 20.71
N GLN A 157 20.03 -40.30 19.62
CA GLN A 157 20.14 -38.84 19.66
C GLN A 157 18.72 -38.28 19.74
N ILE A 158 18.42 -37.56 20.79
CA ILE A 158 17.08 -37.05 21.08
C ILE A 158 17.01 -35.58 20.71
N ILE A 159 15.98 -35.21 19.96
CA ILE A 159 15.67 -33.81 19.65
C ILE A 159 14.31 -33.50 20.25
N LEU A 160 14.22 -32.43 21.01
CA LEU A 160 12.99 -31.98 21.65
C LEU A 160 12.64 -30.59 21.11
N ILE A 161 11.53 -30.47 20.39
CA ILE A 161 11.03 -29.19 19.89
C ILE A 161 9.90 -28.75 20.81
N LEU A 162 10.06 -27.60 21.46
CA LEU A 162 9.14 -27.18 22.51
C LEU A 162 9.11 -25.66 22.71
N ASP A 163 8.07 -25.18 23.36
CA ASP A 163 7.89 -23.78 23.78
C ASP A 163 7.98 -23.72 25.32
N GLU A 164 9.04 -23.09 25.84
CA GLU A 164 9.32 -23.03 27.29
C GLU A 164 8.37 -22.11 28.05
N ASP A 165 7.79 -21.12 27.39
CA ASP A 165 6.96 -20.10 28.04
C ASP A 165 5.52 -20.59 28.30
N LYS A 166 5.08 -21.63 27.58
CA LYS A 166 3.76 -22.26 27.76
C LYS A 166 3.67 -23.28 28.89
N ALA A 167 4.77 -23.54 29.61
CA ALA A 167 4.74 -24.40 30.79
C ALA A 167 4.15 -23.62 31.99
N GLU A 168 2.86 -23.82 32.30
CA GLU A 168 2.19 -23.20 33.45
C GLU A 168 2.22 -24.07 34.72
N GLY A 169 2.27 -23.43 35.91
CA GLY A 169 2.05 -24.07 37.21
C GLY A 169 3.10 -25.13 37.62
N ASP A 170 2.64 -26.22 38.24
CA ASP A 170 3.50 -27.33 38.70
C ASP A 170 4.27 -28.01 37.56
N ASN A 171 3.80 -27.88 36.31
CA ASN A 171 4.51 -28.38 35.13
C ASN A 171 5.79 -27.59 34.85
N LYS A 172 5.89 -26.30 35.20
CA LYS A 172 7.11 -25.50 34.99
C LYS A 172 8.27 -25.98 35.87
N LYS A 173 7.99 -26.27 37.15
CA LYS A 173 8.99 -26.83 38.10
C LYS A 173 9.40 -28.24 37.73
N ASN A 174 8.42 -29.09 37.39
CA ASN A 174 8.69 -30.44 36.92
C ASN A 174 9.53 -30.41 35.65
N TYR A 175 9.13 -29.62 34.65
CA TYR A 175 9.85 -29.44 33.39
C TYR A 175 11.30 -28.98 33.61
N ALA A 176 11.55 -27.99 34.47
CA ALA A 176 12.91 -27.53 34.78
C ALA A 176 13.79 -28.68 35.34
N GLN A 177 13.25 -29.51 36.23
CA GLN A 177 13.97 -30.67 36.76
C GLN A 177 14.25 -31.76 35.71
N TYR A 178 13.34 -31.99 34.76
CA TYR A 178 13.57 -32.95 33.67
C TYR A 178 14.52 -32.39 32.62
N LYS A 179 14.44 -31.09 32.34
CA LYS A 179 15.37 -30.39 31.44
C LYS A 179 16.80 -30.56 31.93
N GLU A 180 17.07 -30.30 33.21
CA GLU A 180 18.41 -30.47 33.80
C GLU A 180 18.95 -31.91 33.68
N LYS A 181 18.07 -32.92 33.72
CA LYS A 181 18.47 -34.34 33.67
C LYS A 181 18.61 -34.89 32.26
N LEU A 182 17.80 -34.42 31.32
CA LEU A 182 17.72 -34.97 29.97
C LEU A 182 18.55 -34.15 28.98
N ILE A 183 18.37 -32.83 28.97
CA ILE A 183 18.84 -31.94 27.92
C ILE A 183 20.31 -31.58 28.16
N ASP A 184 21.17 -31.94 27.21
CA ASP A 184 22.59 -31.60 27.24
C ASP A 184 22.84 -30.22 26.61
N GLU A 185 22.07 -29.89 25.57
CA GLU A 185 22.28 -28.68 24.76
C GLU A 185 20.95 -28.03 24.37
N THR A 186 20.94 -26.70 24.26
CA THR A 186 19.74 -25.93 23.88
C THR A 186 20.05 -24.97 22.73
N ILE A 187 19.23 -25.04 21.67
CA ILE A 187 19.21 -24.13 20.54
C ILE A 187 17.97 -23.24 20.66
N ILE A 188 18.16 -21.93 20.70
CA ILE A 188 17.07 -20.95 20.85
C ILE A 188 16.77 -20.33 19.50
N ILE A 189 15.55 -20.50 18.99
CA ILE A 189 15.04 -19.86 17.78
C ILE A 189 14.11 -18.73 18.20
N ASN A 190 14.53 -17.48 17.97
CA ASN A 190 13.79 -16.29 18.38
C ASN A 190 13.43 -15.34 17.22
N SER A 191 13.84 -15.65 16.00
CA SER A 191 13.52 -14.83 14.82
C SER A 191 12.82 -15.65 13.74
N VAL A 192 11.89 -14.99 13.05
CA VAL A 192 11.17 -15.51 11.88
C VAL A 192 11.89 -15.20 10.56
N GLU A 193 12.95 -14.40 10.58
CA GLU A 193 13.74 -14.01 9.39
C GLU A 193 14.05 -15.19 8.45
N PRO A 194 14.59 -16.34 8.91
CA PRO A 194 14.96 -17.44 8.02
C PRO A 194 13.77 -17.97 7.21
N LEU A 195 12.60 -18.01 7.85
CA LEU A 195 11.35 -18.44 7.24
C LEU A 195 10.80 -17.40 6.27
N ILE A 196 10.91 -16.11 6.61
CA ILE A 196 10.54 -15.01 5.70
C ILE A 196 11.40 -15.07 4.43
N ARG A 197 12.73 -15.18 4.57
CA ARG A 197 13.67 -15.25 3.43
C ARG A 197 13.40 -16.46 2.54
N GLU A 198 13.17 -17.62 3.14
CA GLU A 198 12.92 -18.84 2.39
C GLU A 198 11.61 -18.78 1.59
N ASN A 199 10.52 -18.35 2.21
CA ASN A 199 9.27 -18.14 1.50
C ASN A 199 9.39 -17.04 0.44
N ALA A 200 10.04 -15.92 0.74
CA ALA A 200 10.24 -14.84 -0.21
C ALA A 200 11.00 -15.30 -1.46
N LYS A 201 12.00 -16.17 -1.31
CA LYS A 201 12.73 -16.78 -2.43
C LYS A 201 11.82 -17.62 -3.32
N HIS A 202 10.96 -18.45 -2.73
CA HIS A 202 9.99 -19.25 -3.49
C HIS A 202 8.97 -18.40 -4.26
N LEU A 203 8.75 -17.17 -3.82
CA LEU A 203 7.73 -16.25 -4.34
C LEU A 203 8.32 -15.10 -5.17
N GLU A 204 9.64 -15.12 -5.38
CA GLU A 204 10.37 -14.10 -6.13
C GLU A 204 10.04 -12.68 -5.62
N ILE A 205 10.11 -12.49 -4.31
CA ILE A 205 9.93 -11.18 -3.66
C ILE A 205 11.28 -10.49 -3.57
N GLU A 206 11.31 -9.19 -3.88
CA GLU A 206 12.52 -8.37 -3.89
C GLU A 206 13.12 -8.19 -2.50
N GLU A 207 14.45 -8.14 -2.43
CA GLU A 207 15.20 -8.08 -1.16
C GLU A 207 14.79 -6.89 -0.29
N ALA A 208 14.53 -5.71 -0.87
CA ALA A 208 14.08 -4.54 -0.12
C ALA A 208 12.76 -4.79 0.65
N LEU A 209 11.83 -5.53 0.05
CA LEU A 209 10.56 -5.90 0.68
C LEU A 209 10.74 -6.98 1.74
N VAL A 210 11.72 -7.87 1.54
CA VAL A 210 12.12 -8.89 2.53
C VAL A 210 12.69 -8.22 3.78
N GLU A 211 13.61 -7.28 3.59
CA GLU A 211 14.18 -6.49 4.69
C GLU A 211 13.11 -5.69 5.43
N LEU A 212 12.13 -5.10 4.71
CA LEU A 212 10.99 -4.41 5.34
C LEU A 212 10.20 -5.35 6.26
N MET A 213 9.88 -6.58 5.81
CA MET A 213 9.18 -7.55 6.65
C MET A 213 10.01 -8.00 7.87
N ILE A 214 11.33 -8.12 7.71
CA ILE A 214 12.24 -8.49 8.82
C ILE A 214 12.32 -7.35 9.83
N GLU A 215 12.54 -6.12 9.37
CA GLU A 215 12.58 -4.94 10.24
C GLU A 215 11.25 -4.75 10.98
N PHE A 216 10.13 -4.94 10.29
CA PHE A 216 8.79 -4.97 10.91
C PHE A 216 8.68 -6.05 11.99
N ALA A 217 9.12 -7.28 11.70
CA ALA A 217 9.07 -8.40 12.64
C ALA A 217 9.90 -8.13 13.90
N GLU A 218 11.15 -7.69 13.73
CA GLU A 218 12.09 -7.48 14.84
C GLU A 218 11.74 -6.24 15.66
N THR A 219 11.31 -5.14 15.03
CA THR A 219 10.97 -3.89 15.74
C THR A 219 9.70 -4.04 16.58
N LEU A 220 8.73 -4.83 16.11
CA LEU A 220 7.47 -5.07 16.83
C LEU A 220 7.46 -6.38 17.65
N GLU A 221 8.57 -7.14 17.64
CA GLU A 221 8.70 -8.46 18.27
C GLU A 221 7.64 -9.47 17.78
N ILE A 222 7.26 -9.40 16.50
CA ILE A 222 6.27 -10.28 15.86
C ILE A 222 6.99 -11.53 15.32
N HIS A 223 7.28 -12.46 16.22
CA HIS A 223 8.00 -13.69 15.91
C HIS A 223 7.08 -14.90 15.64
N ASN A 224 5.98 -14.69 14.92
CA ASN A 224 5.04 -15.74 14.52
C ASN A 224 4.90 -15.82 13.01
N PHE A 225 5.51 -16.83 12.39
CA PHE A 225 5.53 -16.96 10.93
C PHE A 225 4.14 -17.16 10.31
N ARG A 226 3.15 -17.65 11.06
CA ARG A 226 1.78 -17.78 10.53
C ARG A 226 1.17 -16.43 10.16
N PHE A 227 1.58 -15.36 10.83
CA PHE A 227 1.25 -13.99 10.43
C PHE A 227 1.80 -13.71 9.03
N PHE A 228 3.11 -13.92 8.83
CA PHE A 228 3.75 -13.69 7.53
C PHE A 228 3.22 -14.61 6.42
N GLN A 229 2.80 -15.83 6.72
CA GLN A 229 2.11 -16.68 5.74
C GLN A 229 0.82 -16.05 5.20
N LYS A 230 0.05 -15.38 6.06
CA LYS A 230 -1.15 -14.63 5.65
C LYS A 230 -0.77 -13.40 4.83
N VAL A 231 0.26 -12.68 5.26
CA VAL A 231 0.82 -11.53 4.54
C VAL A 231 1.24 -11.94 3.12
N PHE A 232 2.07 -12.99 2.98
CA PHE A 232 2.49 -13.50 1.68
C PHE A 232 1.32 -13.89 0.79
N LYS A 233 0.32 -14.56 1.35
CA LYS A 233 -0.86 -15.01 0.61
C LYS A 233 -1.66 -13.81 0.07
N LEU A 234 -1.94 -12.82 0.91
CA LEU A 234 -2.70 -11.65 0.48
C LEU A 234 -1.89 -10.79 -0.49
N TYR A 235 -0.59 -10.57 -0.20
CA TYR A 235 0.30 -9.85 -1.10
C TYR A 235 0.38 -10.47 -2.50
N GLN A 236 0.46 -11.80 -2.59
CA GLN A 236 0.40 -12.51 -3.88
C GLN A 236 -0.94 -12.32 -4.59
N GLN A 237 -2.05 -12.34 -3.86
CA GLN A 237 -3.36 -12.09 -4.46
C GLN A 237 -3.37 -10.72 -5.17
N PHE A 238 -2.85 -9.67 -4.52
CA PHE A 238 -2.70 -8.35 -5.16
C PHE A 238 -1.78 -8.38 -6.38
N ARG A 239 -0.65 -9.09 -6.32
CA ARG A 239 0.26 -9.26 -7.47
C ARG A 239 -0.42 -9.95 -8.67
N THR A 240 -1.37 -10.85 -8.43
CA THR A 240 -2.05 -11.58 -9.50
C THR A 240 -3.26 -10.84 -10.09
N GLU A 241 -3.89 -9.96 -9.30
CA GLU A 241 -5.10 -9.23 -9.73
C GLU A 241 -4.80 -7.87 -10.37
N LEU A 242 -3.62 -7.30 -10.13
CA LEU A 242 -3.17 -6.04 -10.71
C LEU A 242 -2.21 -6.26 -11.90
N SER A 243 -2.14 -5.29 -12.81
CA SER A 243 -1.18 -5.34 -13.94
C SER A 243 0.27 -5.26 -13.46
N THR A 244 1.21 -5.82 -14.23
CA THR A 244 2.63 -5.89 -13.84
C THR A 244 3.24 -4.53 -13.53
N ASP A 245 2.96 -3.50 -14.34
CA ASP A 245 3.51 -2.15 -14.15
C ASP A 245 3.00 -1.50 -12.84
N ILE A 246 1.70 -1.65 -12.56
CA ILE A 246 1.07 -1.22 -11.30
C ILE A 246 1.70 -1.92 -10.11
N VAL A 247 1.88 -3.25 -10.19
CA VAL A 247 2.48 -4.02 -9.11
C VAL A 247 3.90 -3.53 -8.84
N LEU A 248 4.69 -3.27 -9.88
CA LEU A 248 6.08 -2.82 -9.72
C LEU A 248 6.21 -1.47 -9.01
N SER A 249 5.32 -0.51 -9.30
CA SER A 249 5.36 0.82 -8.67
C SER A 249 4.74 0.86 -7.28
N THR A 250 3.77 -0.02 -7.00
CA THR A 250 2.98 0.01 -5.74
C THR A 250 3.31 -1.14 -4.78
N LYS A 251 4.26 -2.02 -5.13
CA LYS A 251 4.64 -3.20 -4.35
C LYS A 251 4.90 -2.93 -2.87
N GLU A 252 5.58 -1.84 -2.54
CA GLU A 252 5.93 -1.50 -1.16
C GLU A 252 4.68 -1.05 -0.39
N ILE A 253 3.90 -0.11 -0.94
CA ILE A 253 2.70 0.38 -0.26
C ILE A 253 1.67 -0.75 -0.08
N ILE A 254 1.50 -1.63 -1.08
CA ILE A 254 0.65 -2.82 -0.95
C ILE A 254 1.13 -3.70 0.22
N LEU A 255 2.43 -4.01 0.29
CA LEU A 255 2.97 -4.83 1.37
C LEU A 255 2.76 -4.18 2.75
N ILE A 256 3.00 -2.88 2.87
CA ILE A 256 2.79 -2.10 4.09
C ILE A 256 1.31 -2.18 4.51
N ARG A 257 0.37 -1.97 3.59
CA ARG A 257 -1.07 -2.04 3.90
C ARG A 257 -1.52 -3.45 4.29
N VAL A 258 -0.96 -4.49 3.67
CA VAL A 258 -1.20 -5.90 4.08
C VAL A 258 -0.68 -6.15 5.50
N LEU A 259 0.57 -5.77 5.79
CA LEU A 259 1.17 -5.91 7.12
C LEU A 259 0.35 -5.16 8.18
N GLN A 260 -0.02 -3.92 7.88
CA GLN A 260 -0.77 -3.03 8.74
C GLN A 260 -2.15 -3.59 9.09
N GLY A 261 -2.91 -4.09 8.10
CA GLY A 261 -4.24 -4.63 8.37
C GLY A 261 -4.21 -5.90 9.22
N TYR A 262 -3.28 -6.84 8.96
CA TYR A 262 -3.13 -8.02 9.81
C TYR A 262 -2.63 -7.67 11.21
N LEU A 263 -1.76 -6.65 11.33
CA LEU A 263 -1.28 -6.16 12.62
C LEU A 263 -2.46 -5.69 13.49
N ILE A 264 -3.29 -4.80 12.93
CA ILE A 264 -4.47 -4.25 13.61
C ILE A 264 -5.45 -5.36 14.00
N GLN A 265 -5.64 -6.36 13.14
CA GLN A 265 -6.59 -7.45 13.37
C GLN A 265 -6.13 -8.45 14.44
N GLU A 266 -4.83 -8.77 14.50
CA GLU A 266 -4.31 -9.89 15.30
C GLU A 266 -3.55 -9.47 16.55
N PHE A 267 -3.12 -8.21 16.64
CA PHE A 267 -2.23 -7.72 17.71
C PHE A 267 -2.82 -6.52 18.47
N SER A 268 -4.06 -6.65 18.97
CA SER A 268 -4.75 -5.59 19.72
C SER A 268 -3.98 -5.06 20.95
N GLN A 269 -3.11 -5.88 21.53
CA GLN A 269 -2.22 -5.51 22.65
C GLN A 269 -1.17 -4.45 22.30
N LEU A 270 -1.00 -4.13 21.01
CA LEU A 270 -0.12 -3.05 20.55
C LEU A 270 -0.80 -1.68 20.59
N GLU A 271 -2.11 -1.64 20.90
CA GLU A 271 -2.90 -0.40 21.03
C GLU A 271 -2.84 0.52 19.80
N TYR A 272 -2.70 -0.09 18.61
CA TYR A 272 -2.62 0.61 17.33
C TYR A 272 -3.80 0.22 16.44
N GLY A 273 -4.60 1.22 16.05
CA GLY A 273 -5.81 1.06 15.23
C GLY A 273 -5.75 1.84 13.92
N TRP A 274 -6.81 1.72 13.12
CA TRP A 274 -6.93 2.43 11.84
C TRP A 274 -6.91 3.97 12.01
N GLU A 275 -7.42 4.47 13.13
CA GLU A 275 -7.41 5.89 13.50
C GLU A 275 -6.01 6.44 13.81
N ASP A 276 -5.05 5.56 14.06
CA ASP A 276 -3.65 5.91 14.33
C ASP A 276 -2.79 5.91 13.07
N CYS A 277 -3.33 5.46 11.93
CA CYS A 277 -2.67 5.38 10.64
C CYS A 277 -2.58 6.77 9.95
N GLN A 278 -2.27 7.80 10.72
CA GLN A 278 -2.15 9.19 10.27
C GLN A 278 -1.09 9.90 11.11
N TYR A 279 -0.49 10.93 10.53
CA TYR A 279 0.57 11.65 11.22
C TYR A 279 0.01 12.37 12.46
N SER A 280 0.53 12.02 13.63
CA SER A 280 0.15 12.60 14.92
C SER A 280 1.30 13.42 15.51
N LEU A 281 1.06 14.73 15.69
CA LEU A 281 1.98 15.65 16.36
C LEU A 281 2.26 15.21 17.80
N GLU A 282 3.47 15.45 18.30
CA GLU A 282 3.91 15.10 19.66
C GLU A 282 2.91 15.47 20.76
N LYS A 283 2.34 16.69 20.70
CA LYS A 283 1.34 17.15 21.68
C LYS A 283 0.08 16.27 21.73
N LYS A 284 -0.36 15.70 20.61
CA LYS A 284 -1.51 14.77 20.59
C LYS A 284 -1.16 13.42 21.19
N ARG A 285 0.12 13.05 21.15
CA ARG A 285 0.63 11.78 21.69
C ARG A 285 0.89 11.85 23.20
N GLU A 286 0.98 13.02 23.82
CA GLU A 286 1.27 13.16 25.27
C GLU A 286 0.38 12.27 26.15
N ASN A 287 -0.92 12.22 25.82
CA ASN A 287 -1.94 11.45 26.55
C ASN A 287 -2.01 9.96 26.18
N TRP A 288 -1.22 9.49 25.21
CA TRP A 288 -1.18 8.08 24.85
C TRP A 288 -0.43 7.26 25.91
N SER A 289 -0.80 5.98 26.02
CA SER A 289 -0.03 5.01 26.81
C SER A 289 1.40 4.89 26.25
N ASP A 290 2.34 4.45 27.09
CA ASP A 290 3.72 4.21 26.66
C ASP A 290 3.78 3.12 25.58
N ARG A 291 2.92 2.10 25.67
CA ARG A 291 2.86 1.01 24.68
C ARG A 291 2.39 1.51 23.31
N LYS A 292 1.37 2.37 23.28
CA LYS A 292 0.86 2.96 22.04
C LYS A 292 1.90 3.89 21.38
N LYS A 293 2.57 4.74 22.18
CA LYS A 293 3.67 5.59 21.70
C LYS A 293 4.79 4.75 21.08
N GLN A 294 5.25 3.73 21.80
CA GLN A 294 6.30 2.83 21.33
C GLN A 294 5.91 2.15 20.02
N THR A 295 4.68 1.64 19.91
CA THR A 295 4.19 0.98 18.69
C THR A 295 4.13 1.93 17.51
N TYR A 296 3.55 3.12 17.69
CA TYR A 296 3.46 4.14 16.65
C TYR A 296 4.84 4.57 16.14
N GLU A 297 5.80 4.81 17.04
CA GLU A 297 7.17 5.20 16.71
C GLU A 297 7.94 4.06 16.04
N SER A 298 7.73 2.83 16.50
CA SER A 298 8.32 1.63 15.89
C SER A 298 7.86 1.45 14.45
N LEU A 299 6.55 1.59 14.19
CA LEU A 299 5.99 1.54 12.84
C LEU A 299 6.51 2.67 11.97
N GLN A 300 6.60 3.89 12.51
CA GLN A 300 7.15 5.03 11.78
C GLN A 300 8.60 4.79 11.36
N LYS A 301 9.39 4.19 12.25
CA LYS A 301 10.80 3.87 11.98
C LYS A 301 10.94 2.85 10.85
N VAL A 302 10.06 1.84 10.80
CA VAL A 302 10.04 0.84 9.72
C VAL A 302 9.67 1.51 8.39
N SER A 303 8.61 2.34 8.38
CA SER A 303 8.25 3.18 7.23
C SER A 303 7.26 4.26 7.64
N ASP A 304 7.50 5.50 7.23
CA ASP A 304 6.57 6.62 7.45
C ASP A 304 5.17 6.35 6.87
N SER A 305 5.07 5.48 5.85
CA SER A 305 3.80 5.09 5.21
C SER A 305 2.83 4.39 6.18
N PHE A 306 3.31 3.73 7.24
CA PHE A 306 2.41 3.19 8.26
C PHE A 306 1.60 4.30 8.93
N ASN A 307 2.17 5.49 9.13
CA ASN A 307 1.51 6.63 9.76
C ASN A 307 1.05 7.69 8.75
N ARG A 308 0.77 7.27 7.52
CA ARG A 308 0.24 8.13 6.46
C ARG A 308 -1.16 7.66 6.06
N GLU A 309 -2.09 8.59 6.11
CA GLU A 309 -3.42 8.42 5.54
C GLU A 309 -3.37 8.69 4.04
N ASP A 310 -3.77 7.70 3.24
CA ASP A 310 -3.88 7.78 1.78
C ASP A 310 -5.05 6.94 1.27
N GLU A 311 -5.33 7.02 -0.03
CA GLU A 311 -6.44 6.31 -0.66
C GLU A 311 -6.27 4.78 -0.58
N TRP A 312 -5.02 4.28 -0.60
CA TRP A 312 -4.70 2.87 -0.37
C TRP A 312 -5.14 2.40 1.01
N LEU A 313 -4.87 3.17 2.07
CA LEU A 313 -5.29 2.87 3.43
C LEU A 313 -6.81 2.72 3.52
N ILE A 314 -7.56 3.61 2.88
CA ILE A 314 -9.04 3.60 2.91
C ILE A 314 -9.58 2.31 2.29
N GLU A 315 -9.06 1.89 1.13
CA GLU A 315 -9.51 0.68 0.45
C GLU A 315 -9.13 -0.60 1.22
N PHE A 316 -7.90 -0.66 1.76
CA PHE A 316 -7.46 -1.79 2.57
C PHE A 316 -8.26 -1.90 3.88
N LYS A 317 -8.58 -0.77 4.51
CA LYS A 317 -9.43 -0.73 5.70
C LYS A 317 -10.82 -1.33 5.42
N LYS A 318 -11.47 -0.96 4.32
CA LYS A 318 -12.78 -1.53 3.93
C LYS A 318 -12.74 -3.06 3.85
N TRP A 319 -11.67 -3.62 3.28
CA TRP A 319 -11.49 -5.06 3.14
C TRP A 319 -11.28 -5.76 4.48
N PHE A 320 -10.36 -5.27 5.31
CA PHE A 320 -10.05 -5.88 6.61
C PHE A 320 -11.24 -5.77 7.59
N GLU A 321 -12.03 -4.70 7.51
CA GLU A 321 -13.27 -4.55 8.29
C GLU A 321 -14.44 -5.41 7.76
N GLN A 322 -14.24 -6.13 6.64
CA GLN A 322 -15.27 -6.93 5.96
C GLN A 322 -16.55 -6.14 5.63
N ARG A 323 -16.39 -4.82 5.45
CA ARG A 323 -17.51 -3.94 5.09
C ARG A 323 -17.80 -3.98 3.59
N ASP A 324 -16.80 -4.34 2.80
CA ASP A 324 -16.90 -4.54 1.36
C ASP A 324 -15.79 -5.48 0.84
N ASN A 325 -15.92 -5.96 -0.39
CA ASN A 325 -14.83 -6.65 -1.10
C ASN A 325 -13.77 -5.64 -1.57
N ILE A 326 -12.53 -6.09 -1.80
CA ILE A 326 -11.51 -5.24 -2.44
C ILE A 326 -11.99 -4.85 -3.83
N ASN A 327 -12.15 -3.54 -4.05
CA ASN A 327 -12.40 -3.01 -5.37
C ASN A 327 -11.08 -2.88 -6.14
N PHE A 328 -10.57 -4.00 -6.66
CA PHE A 328 -9.32 -4.02 -7.44
C PHE A 328 -9.36 -3.08 -8.65
N LYS A 329 -10.55 -2.77 -9.17
CA LYS A 329 -10.73 -1.78 -10.24
C LYS A 329 -10.44 -0.36 -9.77
N GLU A 330 -10.84 0.00 -8.55
CA GLU A 330 -10.56 1.30 -7.94
C GLU A 330 -9.09 1.41 -7.55
N LEU A 331 -8.52 0.38 -6.92
CA LEU A 331 -7.07 0.31 -6.66
C LEU A 331 -6.24 0.38 -7.95
N SER A 332 -6.69 -0.26 -9.03
CA SER A 332 -6.01 -0.14 -10.33
C SER A 332 -6.09 1.29 -10.88
N LYS A 333 -7.21 2.01 -10.68
CA LYS A 333 -7.32 3.41 -11.11
C LYS A 333 -6.41 4.32 -10.29
N LEU A 334 -6.39 4.12 -8.97
CA LEU A 334 -5.53 4.83 -8.02
C LEU A 334 -4.06 4.65 -8.40
N ALA A 335 -3.62 3.40 -8.52
CA ALA A 335 -2.25 3.06 -8.89
C ALA A 335 -1.84 3.64 -10.26
N ASN A 336 -2.72 3.56 -11.25
CA ASN A 336 -2.45 4.15 -12.57
C ASN A 336 -2.33 5.67 -12.50
N SER A 337 -3.17 6.34 -11.70
CA SER A 337 -3.09 7.78 -11.50
C SER A 337 -1.76 8.19 -10.85
N GLU A 338 -1.33 7.46 -9.81
CA GLU A 338 -0.04 7.69 -9.14
C GLU A 338 1.14 7.43 -10.09
N LEU A 339 1.14 6.30 -10.81
CA LEU A 339 2.13 5.99 -11.84
C LEU A 339 2.27 7.10 -12.89
N ILE A 340 1.13 7.55 -13.44
CA ILE A 340 1.10 8.63 -14.41
C ILE A 340 1.66 9.92 -13.78
N SER A 341 1.34 10.21 -12.53
CA SER A 341 1.88 11.37 -11.81
C SER A 341 3.41 11.31 -11.66
N ASP A 342 3.96 10.16 -11.30
CA ASP A 342 5.41 9.97 -11.13
C ASP A 342 6.15 10.05 -12.46
N GLU A 343 5.62 9.41 -13.51
CA GLU A 343 6.14 9.55 -14.88
C GLU A 343 6.15 11.01 -15.33
N ASN A 344 5.04 11.72 -15.10
CA ASN A 344 4.89 13.12 -15.43
C ASN A 344 5.89 14.00 -14.66
N GLN A 345 6.11 13.73 -13.37
CA GLN A 345 7.08 14.48 -12.57
C GLN A 345 8.52 14.22 -13.02
N ASN A 346 8.86 12.97 -13.38
CA ASN A 346 10.16 12.64 -13.95
C ASN A 346 10.41 13.35 -15.29
N ILE A 347 9.40 13.41 -16.16
CA ILE A 347 9.48 14.16 -17.42
C ILE A 347 9.71 15.64 -17.14
N LYS A 348 8.93 16.25 -16.22
CA LYS A 348 9.12 17.65 -15.81
C LYS A 348 10.54 17.87 -15.30
N ASN A 349 10.99 17.11 -14.31
CA ASN A 349 12.35 17.25 -13.75
C ASN A 349 13.43 17.17 -14.85
N LYS A 350 13.25 16.28 -15.83
CA LYS A 350 14.17 16.17 -16.98
C LYS A 350 14.09 17.40 -17.90
N LEU A 351 12.91 17.92 -18.20
CA LEU A 351 12.74 19.17 -18.96
C LEU A 351 13.43 20.35 -18.26
N TRP A 352 13.23 20.49 -16.95
CA TRP A 352 13.88 21.54 -16.15
C TRP A 352 15.40 21.39 -16.13
N ARG A 353 15.94 20.17 -16.00
CA ARG A 353 17.38 19.93 -16.12
C ARG A 353 17.94 20.29 -17.50
N ILE A 354 17.17 20.09 -18.57
CA ILE A 354 17.58 20.51 -19.93
C ILE A 354 17.63 22.05 -20.02
N PHE A 355 16.69 22.75 -19.39
CA PHE A 355 16.75 24.21 -19.28
C PHE A 355 17.98 24.68 -18.50
N GLU A 356 18.30 24.05 -17.37
CA GLU A 356 19.52 24.33 -16.60
C GLU A 356 20.78 24.13 -17.44
N LYS A 357 20.90 22.98 -18.13
CA LYS A 357 22.03 22.71 -19.04
C LYS A 357 22.23 23.81 -20.08
N ARG A 358 21.14 24.38 -20.60
CA ARG A 358 21.22 25.50 -21.55
C ARG A 358 21.82 26.75 -20.91
N HIS A 359 21.42 27.07 -19.67
CA HIS A 359 22.01 28.19 -18.92
C HIS A 359 23.49 27.96 -18.59
N ASP A 360 23.87 26.70 -18.34
CA ASP A 360 25.23 26.28 -18.05
C ASP A 360 26.08 25.97 -19.29
N LEU A 361 25.57 26.23 -20.50
CA LEU A 361 26.25 25.99 -21.78
C LEU A 361 26.67 24.51 -22.01
N THR A 362 25.91 23.57 -21.43
CA THR A 362 26.14 22.11 -21.50
C THR A 362 25.01 21.36 -22.23
N LEU A 363 24.20 22.09 -23.01
CA LEU A 363 23.10 21.52 -23.78
C LEU A 363 23.60 20.68 -24.95
N GLU A 364 23.08 19.45 -25.10
CA GLU A 364 23.44 18.51 -26.16
C GLU A 364 22.29 18.30 -27.15
N GLU A 365 22.59 17.85 -28.37
CA GLU A 365 21.57 17.58 -29.40
C GLU A 365 20.54 16.53 -28.93
N GLN A 366 20.98 15.51 -28.20
CA GLN A 366 20.10 14.47 -27.63
C GLN A 366 19.06 15.03 -26.66
N ASP A 367 19.37 16.13 -25.96
CA ASP A 367 18.41 16.80 -25.08
C ASP A 367 17.26 17.42 -25.91
N LEU A 368 17.59 17.97 -27.08
CA LEU A 368 16.61 18.52 -28.03
C LEU A 368 15.80 17.41 -28.72
N GLU A 369 16.45 16.31 -29.09
CA GLU A 369 15.74 15.14 -29.63
C GLU A 369 14.73 14.59 -28.62
N TYR A 370 15.09 14.57 -27.33
CA TYR A 370 14.18 14.17 -26.26
C TYR A 370 12.97 15.11 -26.17
N ILE A 371 13.17 16.43 -26.16
CA ILE A 371 12.06 17.40 -26.15
C ILE A 371 11.13 17.19 -27.36
N ALA A 372 11.71 17.07 -28.56
CA ALA A 372 10.93 16.84 -29.78
C ALA A 372 10.11 15.53 -29.74
N SER A 373 10.62 14.51 -29.04
CA SER A 373 9.91 13.23 -28.88
C SER A 373 8.71 13.27 -27.92
N LEU A 374 8.62 14.27 -27.05
CA LEU A 374 7.52 14.37 -26.07
C LEU A 374 6.20 14.79 -26.69
N GLY A 375 6.23 15.58 -27.77
CA GLY A 375 5.01 15.95 -28.49
C GLY A 375 3.96 16.63 -27.62
N GLN A 376 2.70 16.18 -27.73
CA GLN A 376 1.59 16.63 -26.88
C GLN A 376 1.84 16.47 -25.37
N LYS A 377 2.66 15.48 -24.93
CA LYS A 377 2.98 15.35 -23.50
C LYS A 377 3.69 16.59 -22.97
N CYS A 378 4.40 17.34 -23.81
CA CYS A 378 5.06 18.57 -23.41
C CYS A 378 4.04 19.63 -22.95
N ILE A 379 3.02 19.94 -23.75
CA ILE A 379 2.02 20.97 -23.40
C ILE A 379 1.07 20.56 -22.27
N VAL A 380 0.90 19.25 -22.05
CA VAL A 380 0.17 18.74 -20.87
C VAL A 380 0.93 19.04 -19.57
N LEU A 381 2.27 19.03 -19.61
CA LEU A 381 3.13 19.15 -18.44
C LEU A 381 3.66 20.57 -18.22
N GLU A 382 3.81 21.36 -19.28
CA GLU A 382 4.40 22.70 -19.26
C GLU A 382 3.42 23.76 -19.79
N SER A 383 3.71 25.04 -19.51
CA SER A 383 2.91 26.18 -19.99
C SER A 383 2.99 26.36 -21.52
N PHE A 384 2.04 27.08 -22.11
CA PHE A 384 2.14 27.49 -23.51
C PHE A 384 3.39 28.32 -23.77
N HIS A 385 3.77 29.16 -22.81
CA HIS A 385 5.02 29.93 -22.85
C HIS A 385 6.27 29.02 -22.93
N ASN A 386 6.43 28.09 -22.00
CA ASN A 386 7.57 27.17 -21.98
C ASN A 386 7.60 26.28 -23.23
N THR A 387 6.43 25.81 -23.67
CA THR A 387 6.29 24.98 -24.87
C THR A 387 6.67 25.75 -26.14
N ALA A 388 6.26 27.01 -26.26
CA ALA A 388 6.65 27.88 -27.37
C ALA A 388 8.17 28.10 -27.41
N PHE A 389 8.75 28.35 -26.24
CA PHE A 389 10.19 28.51 -26.11
C PHE A 389 10.96 27.25 -26.48
N MET A 390 10.47 26.06 -26.07
CA MET A 390 11.04 24.79 -26.49
C MET A 390 10.99 24.62 -28.01
N TYR A 391 9.84 24.89 -28.64
CA TYR A 391 9.71 24.86 -30.10
C TYR A 391 10.73 25.76 -30.81
N GLU A 392 10.93 26.99 -30.33
CA GLU A 392 11.92 27.92 -30.92
C GLU A 392 13.37 27.39 -30.79
N ILE A 393 13.70 26.74 -29.67
CA ILE A 393 15.01 26.10 -29.50
C ILE A 393 15.14 24.90 -30.45
N LEU A 394 14.13 24.03 -30.53
CA LEU A 394 14.13 22.89 -31.45
C LEU A 394 14.36 23.36 -32.88
N ARG A 395 13.57 24.33 -33.33
CA ARG A 395 13.67 24.90 -34.68
C ARG A 395 15.03 25.52 -34.97
N LYS A 396 15.64 26.18 -33.98
CA LYS A 396 16.92 26.89 -34.15
C LYS A 396 18.14 25.97 -34.15
N TYR A 397 18.11 24.89 -33.37
CA TYR A 397 19.31 24.12 -33.04
C TYR A 397 19.27 22.65 -33.47
N LEU A 398 18.10 22.07 -33.81
CA LEU A 398 18.09 20.75 -34.44
C LEU A 398 18.56 20.84 -35.90
N PRO A 399 19.25 19.81 -36.43
CA PRO A 399 19.71 19.80 -37.82
C PRO A 399 18.57 19.73 -38.86
N ASP A 400 17.39 19.26 -38.45
CA ASP A 400 16.23 19.03 -39.31
C ASP A 400 14.97 19.70 -38.75
N GLU A 401 14.43 20.66 -39.50
CA GLU A 401 13.21 21.40 -39.14
C GLU A 401 11.96 20.50 -39.08
N VAL A 402 11.96 19.34 -39.76
CA VAL A 402 10.80 18.42 -39.81
C VAL A 402 10.35 18.02 -38.41
N ARG A 403 11.28 17.79 -37.48
CA ARG A 403 10.95 17.40 -36.10
C ARG A 403 10.38 18.56 -35.29
N ALA A 404 10.92 19.77 -35.47
CA ALA A 404 10.40 20.96 -34.79
C ALA A 404 8.99 21.32 -35.29
N GLU A 405 8.75 21.23 -36.61
CA GLU A 405 7.42 21.45 -37.18
C GLU A 405 6.43 20.36 -36.76
N LYS A 406 6.86 19.09 -36.72
CA LYS A 406 6.03 18.01 -36.18
C LYS A 406 5.63 18.28 -34.72
N PHE A 407 6.58 18.69 -33.88
CA PHE A 407 6.30 19.05 -32.49
C PHE A 407 5.26 20.16 -32.41
N LYS A 408 5.39 21.23 -33.21
CA LYS A 408 4.41 22.32 -33.28
C LYS A 408 3.02 21.86 -33.70
N VAL A 409 2.92 21.03 -34.75
CA VAL A 409 1.64 20.48 -35.22
C VAL A 409 0.95 19.72 -34.10
N GLU A 410 1.68 18.89 -33.36
CA GLU A 410 1.13 18.14 -32.24
C GLU A 410 0.59 19.05 -31.11
N ILE A 411 1.24 20.19 -30.85
CA ILE A 411 0.73 21.19 -29.88
C ILE A 411 -0.53 21.88 -30.41
N ILE A 412 -0.58 22.20 -31.71
CA ILE A 412 -1.78 22.75 -32.35
C ILE A 412 -2.94 21.77 -32.26
N ASP A 413 -2.72 20.49 -32.55
CA ASP A 413 -3.73 19.43 -32.41
C ASP A 413 -4.28 19.35 -30.96
N TYR A 414 -3.43 19.56 -29.96
CA TYR A 414 -3.86 19.65 -28.56
C TYR A 414 -4.76 20.86 -28.31
N ILE A 415 -4.41 22.03 -28.85
CA ILE A 415 -5.21 23.26 -28.72
C ILE A 415 -6.58 23.07 -29.38
N ASP A 416 -6.59 22.53 -30.60
CA ASP A 416 -7.81 22.30 -31.39
C ASP A 416 -8.72 21.23 -30.77
N SER A 417 -8.18 20.33 -29.94
CA SER A 417 -8.97 19.29 -29.27
C SER A 417 -9.95 19.83 -28.22
N ASP A 418 -9.62 20.98 -27.60
CA ASP A 418 -10.47 21.69 -26.65
C ASP A 418 -10.13 23.20 -26.67
N PRO A 419 -10.64 23.94 -27.68
CA PRO A 419 -10.29 25.35 -27.88
C PRO A 419 -10.72 26.21 -26.69
N THR A 420 -11.90 25.99 -26.13
CA THR A 420 -12.42 26.73 -24.96
C THR A 420 -11.49 26.60 -23.76
N ARG A 421 -11.08 25.37 -23.41
CA ARG A 421 -10.15 25.15 -22.29
C ARG A 421 -8.79 25.78 -22.57
N SER A 422 -8.31 25.71 -23.81
CA SER A 422 -7.03 26.28 -24.22
C SER A 422 -7.02 27.81 -24.13
N ILE A 423 -8.12 28.48 -24.54
CA ILE A 423 -8.32 29.93 -24.41
C ILE A 423 -8.31 30.34 -22.93
N VAL A 424 -9.10 29.68 -22.08
CA VAL A 424 -9.16 29.96 -20.63
C VAL A 424 -7.78 29.78 -19.99
N ARG A 425 -7.08 28.70 -20.34
CA ARG A 425 -5.73 28.42 -19.84
C ARG A 425 -4.73 29.49 -20.27
N ALA A 426 -4.71 29.87 -21.55
CA ALA A 426 -3.80 30.90 -22.06
C ALA A 426 -4.02 32.26 -21.40
N ASN A 427 -5.27 32.66 -21.18
CA ASN A 427 -5.60 33.89 -20.46
C ASN A 427 -5.11 33.87 -19.01
N LYS A 428 -5.26 32.73 -18.32
CA LYS A 428 -4.72 32.57 -16.96
C LYS A 428 -3.19 32.62 -16.91
N GLU A 429 -2.51 31.97 -17.86
CA GLU A 429 -1.04 32.01 -17.94
C GLU A 429 -0.52 33.43 -18.18
N ARG A 430 -1.15 34.20 -19.06
CA ARG A 430 -0.82 35.62 -19.33
C ARG A 430 -1.01 36.52 -18.10
N GLN A 431 -2.05 36.30 -17.31
CA GLN A 431 -2.27 37.02 -16.06
C GLN A 431 -1.17 36.77 -15.02
N LEU A 432 -0.62 35.56 -14.98
CA LEU A 432 0.41 35.16 -14.03
C LEU A 432 1.82 35.60 -14.44
N TRP A 433 2.15 35.49 -15.74
CA TRP A 433 3.52 35.62 -16.24
C TRP A 433 3.75 36.80 -17.20
N GLY A 434 2.70 37.54 -17.57
CA GLY A 434 2.75 38.67 -18.50
C GLY A 434 2.36 38.32 -19.95
N ASN A 435 2.06 39.35 -20.75
CA ASN A 435 1.59 39.26 -22.14
C ASN A 435 2.74 39.11 -23.16
N GLU A 436 3.66 38.17 -22.93
CA GLU A 436 4.67 37.86 -23.95
C GLU A 436 4.03 37.04 -25.08
N ASN A 437 3.85 37.67 -26.25
CA ASN A 437 3.25 37.01 -27.40
C ASN A 437 4.17 35.91 -27.95
N ASN A 438 3.62 34.73 -28.24
CA ASN A 438 4.34 33.59 -28.81
C ASN A 438 3.47 32.88 -29.86
N ILE A 439 4.06 31.93 -30.58
CA ILE A 439 3.38 31.25 -31.71
C ILE A 439 2.06 30.57 -31.31
N PHE A 440 2.00 29.94 -30.13
CA PHE A 440 0.80 29.24 -29.67
C PHE A 440 -0.24 30.22 -29.11
N TYR A 441 0.20 31.26 -28.40
CA TYR A 441 -0.68 32.35 -27.98
C TYR A 441 -1.32 33.08 -29.16
N THR A 442 -0.56 33.37 -30.22
CA THR A 442 -1.11 33.99 -31.44
C THR A 442 -2.15 33.08 -32.07
N TYR A 443 -1.86 31.77 -32.18
CA TYR A 443 -2.82 30.80 -32.70
C TYR A 443 -4.11 30.73 -31.87
N ILE A 444 -3.99 30.73 -30.54
CA ILE A 444 -5.15 30.75 -29.62
C ILE A 444 -5.94 32.06 -29.74
N ASP A 445 -5.28 33.19 -29.94
CA ASP A 445 -5.97 34.47 -30.14
C ASP A 445 -6.75 34.50 -31.45
N ASP A 446 -6.19 33.93 -32.52
CA ASP A 446 -6.90 33.79 -33.80
C ASP A 446 -8.11 32.85 -33.65
N LEU A 447 -7.95 31.71 -32.96
CA LEU A 447 -9.07 30.83 -32.60
C LEU A 447 -10.14 31.53 -31.76
N ALA A 448 -9.74 32.36 -30.79
CA ALA A 448 -10.66 33.09 -29.93
C ALA A 448 -11.46 34.17 -30.69
N ARG A 449 -10.89 34.75 -31.75
CA ARG A 449 -11.63 35.68 -32.63
C ARG A 449 -12.72 34.98 -33.43
N ASP A 450 -12.48 33.73 -33.83
CA ASP A 450 -13.44 32.90 -34.57
C ASP A 450 -14.47 32.21 -33.63
N HIS A 451 -14.15 32.08 -32.34
CA HIS A 451 -15.05 31.64 -31.26
C HIS A 451 -15.53 32.82 -30.40
N VAL A 452 -16.37 33.69 -30.97
CA VAL A 452 -17.16 34.62 -30.15
C VAL A 452 -18.19 33.81 -29.36
N GLU A 453 -17.92 33.57 -28.09
CA GLU A 453 -18.95 33.05 -27.16
C GLU A 453 -20.10 34.07 -27.12
N GLU A 454 -21.27 33.71 -27.66
CA GLU A 454 -22.49 34.49 -27.50
C GLU A 454 -22.91 34.42 -26.02
N LYS A 455 -22.46 35.39 -25.24
CA LYS A 455 -22.85 35.51 -23.84
C LYS A 455 -24.21 36.18 -23.77
N SER A 456 -25.11 35.67 -22.93
CA SER A 456 -26.37 36.37 -22.65
C SER A 456 -26.11 37.73 -21.97
N LEU A 457 -27.01 38.69 -22.15
CA LEU A 457 -26.97 40.00 -21.46
C LEU A 457 -26.78 39.83 -19.95
N LYS A 458 -27.49 38.87 -19.35
CA LYS A 458 -27.37 38.52 -17.94
C LYS A 458 -25.94 38.16 -17.56
N ASN A 459 -25.30 37.25 -18.30
CA ASN A 459 -23.93 36.80 -17.97
C ASN A 459 -22.95 37.97 -17.96
N ILE A 460 -23.03 38.85 -18.96
CA ILE A 460 -22.13 40.00 -19.07
C ILE A 460 -22.38 41.00 -17.94
N LEU A 461 -23.65 41.33 -17.67
CA LEU A 461 -24.01 42.30 -16.63
C LEU A 461 -23.73 41.79 -15.22
N SER A 462 -24.05 40.53 -14.92
CA SER A 462 -23.80 39.95 -13.60
C SER A 462 -22.31 39.90 -13.27
N HIS A 463 -21.46 39.58 -14.25
CA HIS A 463 -20.01 39.64 -14.05
C HIS A 463 -19.53 41.07 -13.82
N PHE A 464 -19.90 42.00 -14.70
CA PHE A 464 -19.45 43.39 -14.60
C PHE A 464 -19.90 44.07 -13.29
N LEU A 465 -21.15 43.86 -12.88
CA LEU A 465 -21.68 44.48 -11.66
C LEU A 465 -21.02 43.94 -10.39
N ARG A 466 -20.61 42.67 -10.40
CA ARG A 466 -19.94 41.99 -9.29
C ARG A 466 -18.46 42.34 -9.19
N TYR A 467 -17.73 42.36 -10.30
CA TYR A 467 -16.27 42.47 -10.30
C TYR A 467 -15.74 43.84 -10.77
N GLY A 468 -16.58 44.66 -11.41
CA GLY A 468 -16.22 46.01 -11.88
C GLY A 468 -15.42 46.05 -13.18
N ASN A 469 -15.23 44.91 -13.85
CA ASN A 469 -14.55 44.77 -15.15
C ASN A 469 -15.31 43.80 -16.08
N PHE A 470 -14.92 43.77 -17.36
CA PHE A 470 -15.44 42.82 -18.34
C PHE A 470 -14.54 41.59 -18.43
N GLU A 471 -15.10 40.42 -18.76
CA GLU A 471 -14.33 39.19 -18.95
C GLU A 471 -13.56 39.20 -20.28
N SER A 472 -14.12 39.86 -21.29
CA SER A 472 -13.51 40.02 -22.61
C SER A 472 -13.62 41.44 -23.14
N ASP A 473 -12.70 41.83 -24.03
CA ASP A 473 -12.76 43.13 -24.72
C ASP A 473 -14.02 43.27 -25.59
N ASN A 474 -14.60 42.16 -26.06
CA ASN A 474 -15.80 42.12 -26.91
C ASN A 474 -17.12 42.26 -26.10
N ASP A 475 -17.09 42.03 -24.79
CA ASP A 475 -18.30 42.08 -23.94
C ASP A 475 -19.00 43.46 -24.03
N LYS A 476 -18.22 44.54 -24.19
CA LYS A 476 -18.74 45.92 -24.34
C LYS A 476 -19.53 46.13 -25.62
N ASP A 477 -19.13 45.46 -26.70
CA ASP A 477 -19.77 45.59 -28.01
C ASP A 477 -21.01 44.69 -28.08
N GLN A 478 -20.94 43.49 -27.48
CA GLN A 478 -22.10 42.62 -27.30
C GLN A 478 -23.20 43.28 -26.46
N LEU A 479 -22.84 43.96 -25.35
CA LEU A 479 -23.82 44.66 -24.49
C LEU A 479 -24.72 45.66 -25.24
N ARG A 480 -24.18 46.34 -26.24
CA ARG A 480 -24.91 47.34 -27.04
C ARG A 480 -25.84 46.72 -28.06
N ALA A 481 -25.57 45.47 -28.46
CA ALA A 481 -26.36 44.75 -29.45
C ALA A 481 -27.66 44.19 -28.87
N PHE A 482 -27.76 44.05 -27.54
CA PHE A 482 -28.96 43.53 -26.89
C PHE A 482 -30.13 44.52 -26.94
N PRO A 483 -31.36 44.03 -27.16
CA PRO A 483 -32.54 44.87 -27.24
C PRO A 483 -32.88 45.50 -25.87
N LEU A 484 -33.51 46.68 -25.91
CA LEU A 484 -33.91 47.42 -24.70
C LEU A 484 -34.82 46.61 -23.76
N ASP A 485 -35.62 45.68 -24.30
CA ASP A 485 -36.52 44.84 -23.50
C ASP A 485 -35.76 43.84 -22.62
N GLU A 486 -34.62 43.31 -23.08
CA GLU A 486 -33.76 42.44 -22.28
C GLU A 486 -33.07 43.22 -21.16
N TRP A 487 -32.57 44.43 -21.46
CA TRP A 487 -32.06 45.36 -20.47
C TRP A 487 -33.09 45.73 -19.41
N PHE A 488 -34.32 46.02 -19.84
CA PHE A 488 -35.43 46.34 -18.96
C PHE A 488 -35.71 45.17 -18.03
N LYS A 489 -35.90 43.97 -18.57
CA LYS A 489 -36.17 42.74 -17.80
C LYS A 489 -35.07 42.46 -16.77
N TYR A 490 -33.80 42.56 -17.17
CA TYR A 490 -32.69 42.32 -16.25
C TYR A 490 -32.67 43.34 -15.10
N LEU A 491 -32.79 44.63 -15.41
CA LEU A 491 -32.70 45.70 -14.43
C LEU A 491 -33.95 45.85 -13.54
N THR A 492 -35.11 45.32 -13.92
CA THR A 492 -36.34 45.37 -13.10
C THR A 492 -36.68 44.07 -12.39
N GLU A 493 -36.20 42.92 -12.89
CA GLU A 493 -36.59 41.61 -12.37
C GLU A 493 -35.39 40.75 -12.00
N GLU A 494 -34.46 40.50 -12.93
CA GLU A 494 -33.44 39.47 -12.76
C GLU A 494 -32.33 39.87 -11.78
N ILE A 495 -31.94 41.16 -11.77
CA ILE A 495 -30.90 41.68 -10.88
C ILE A 495 -31.23 41.45 -9.40
N HIS A 496 -32.52 41.49 -9.03
CA HIS A 496 -32.97 41.28 -7.65
C HIS A 496 -32.86 39.82 -7.19
N GLN A 497 -32.56 38.90 -8.10
CA GLN A 497 -32.35 37.48 -7.84
C GLN A 497 -30.85 37.12 -7.83
N GLU A 498 -29.97 38.05 -8.18
CA GLU A 498 -28.54 37.83 -8.24
C GLU A 498 -27.93 37.78 -6.83
N SER A 499 -27.06 36.80 -6.59
CA SER A 499 -26.47 36.60 -5.26
C SER A 499 -25.67 37.83 -4.81
N PHE A 500 -24.92 38.48 -5.71
CA PHE A 500 -24.16 39.69 -5.37
C PHE A 500 -25.10 40.84 -4.97
N PHE A 501 -26.29 40.95 -5.56
CA PHE A 501 -27.25 42.00 -5.23
C PHE A 501 -27.97 41.72 -3.90
N VAL A 502 -28.19 40.44 -3.57
CA VAL A 502 -28.86 40.01 -2.33
C VAL A 502 -27.90 40.01 -1.13
N GLU A 503 -26.63 39.69 -1.36
CA GLU A 503 -25.61 39.53 -0.30
C GLU A 503 -24.82 40.82 -0.02
N GLU A 504 -24.65 41.71 -1.00
CA GLU A 504 -23.95 42.98 -0.82
C GLU A 504 -24.92 44.10 -0.37
N ASN A 505 -24.45 45.01 0.49
CA ASN A 505 -25.25 46.12 1.02
C ASN A 505 -25.37 47.34 0.08
N ASP A 506 -25.06 47.18 -1.21
CA ASP A 506 -25.12 48.28 -2.19
C ASP A 506 -26.54 48.51 -2.69
N SER A 507 -26.94 49.78 -2.83
CA SER A 507 -28.26 50.11 -3.36
C SER A 507 -28.32 49.92 -4.87
N PHE A 508 -29.51 49.64 -5.41
CA PHE A 508 -29.71 49.55 -6.86
C PHE A 508 -29.22 50.81 -7.62
N ILE A 509 -29.32 51.99 -7.00
CA ILE A 509 -28.80 53.24 -7.54
C ILE A 509 -27.27 53.17 -7.74
N GLN A 510 -26.52 52.51 -6.86
CA GLN A 510 -25.07 52.33 -7.02
C GLN A 510 -24.73 51.43 -8.21
N TYR A 511 -25.49 50.34 -8.41
CA TYR A 511 -25.31 49.50 -9.59
C TYR A 511 -25.67 50.23 -10.89
N LEU A 512 -26.75 51.03 -10.90
CA LEU A 512 -27.08 51.92 -12.03
C LEU A 512 -25.97 52.94 -12.31
N LYS A 513 -25.36 53.53 -11.26
CA LYS A 513 -24.18 54.41 -11.41
C LYS A 513 -23.01 53.68 -12.06
N ARG A 514 -22.68 52.45 -11.64
CA ARG A 514 -21.60 51.65 -12.24
C ARG A 514 -21.82 51.44 -13.74
N LEU A 515 -23.04 51.09 -14.14
CA LEU A 515 -23.40 50.93 -15.55
C LEU A 515 -23.32 52.25 -16.32
N TYR A 516 -23.82 53.34 -15.72
CA TYR A 516 -23.80 54.67 -16.31
C TYR A 516 -22.36 55.21 -16.52
N LEU A 517 -21.42 54.81 -15.67
CA LEU A 517 -20.03 55.22 -15.72
C LEU A 517 -19.14 54.36 -16.61
N ILE A 518 -19.67 53.31 -17.27
CA ILE A 518 -18.89 52.50 -18.21
C ILE A 518 -18.29 53.42 -19.29
N PRO A 519 -16.94 53.49 -19.42
CA PRO A 519 -16.28 54.38 -20.37
C PRO A 519 -16.40 53.79 -21.78
N ILE A 520 -17.34 54.33 -22.55
CA ILE A 520 -17.59 54.00 -23.95
C ILE A 520 -17.64 55.30 -24.77
N GLU A 521 -16.99 55.29 -25.93
CA GLU A 521 -16.79 56.48 -26.79
C GLU A 521 -18.10 57.10 -27.32
N ASP A 522 -19.15 56.31 -27.53
CA ASP A 522 -20.43 56.77 -28.11
C ASP A 522 -21.53 57.05 -27.07
N GLY A 523 -21.30 56.76 -25.79
CA GLY A 523 -22.29 56.93 -24.72
C GLY A 523 -23.52 56.02 -24.81
N SER A 524 -23.52 54.99 -25.65
CA SER A 524 -24.65 54.09 -25.91
C SER A 524 -25.23 53.43 -24.66
N ILE A 525 -24.39 52.88 -23.77
CA ILE A 525 -24.86 52.24 -22.53
C ILE A 525 -25.55 53.26 -21.61
N ARG A 526 -25.07 54.51 -21.55
CA ARG A 526 -25.76 55.57 -20.79
C ARG A 526 -27.16 55.81 -21.34
N SER A 527 -27.28 55.88 -22.67
CA SER A 527 -28.57 56.05 -23.32
C SER A 527 -29.53 54.89 -23.02
N ILE A 528 -29.04 53.64 -22.99
CA ILE A 528 -29.83 52.46 -22.65
C ILE A 528 -30.33 52.52 -21.19
N VAL A 529 -29.44 52.79 -20.23
CA VAL A 529 -29.81 52.91 -18.81
C VAL A 529 -30.87 54.01 -18.60
N LEU A 530 -30.70 55.17 -19.23
CA LEU A 530 -31.69 56.25 -19.19
C LEU A 530 -33.02 55.83 -19.81
N SER A 531 -33.00 55.09 -20.92
CA SER A 531 -34.21 54.60 -21.59
C SER A 531 -34.97 53.59 -20.72
N VAL A 532 -34.27 52.72 -20.00
CA VAL A 532 -34.89 51.80 -19.02
C VAL A 532 -35.59 52.57 -17.90
N LEU A 533 -34.94 53.58 -17.31
CA LEU A 533 -35.53 54.39 -16.25
C LEU A 533 -36.74 55.21 -16.73
N GLN A 534 -36.67 55.76 -17.95
CA GLN A 534 -37.81 56.43 -18.57
C GLN A 534 -38.98 55.48 -18.77
N LYS A 535 -38.72 54.25 -19.25
CA LYS A 535 -39.73 53.19 -19.42
C LYS A 535 -40.38 52.79 -18.08
N ILE A 536 -39.63 52.70 -16.98
CA ILE A 536 -40.18 52.51 -15.63
C ILE A 536 -41.10 53.67 -15.22
N GLY A 537 -40.76 54.89 -15.65
CA GLY A 537 -41.54 56.10 -15.38
C GLY A 537 -42.91 56.14 -16.04
N GLU A 538 -43.12 55.40 -17.13
CA GLU A 538 -44.39 55.42 -17.90
C GLU A 538 -45.57 54.81 -17.13
N ASP A 539 -45.31 53.96 -16.13
CA ASP A 539 -46.35 53.30 -15.33
C ASP A 539 -47.26 54.27 -14.57
N SER A 540 -46.74 55.44 -14.15
CA SER A 540 -47.54 56.45 -13.45
C SER A 540 -46.84 57.81 -13.40
N GLU A 541 -47.63 58.88 -13.26
CA GLU A 541 -47.11 60.24 -13.05
C GLU A 541 -46.18 60.37 -11.81
N PHE A 542 -46.39 59.55 -10.78
CA PHE A 542 -45.47 59.50 -9.64
C PHE A 542 -44.13 58.87 -10.04
N LYS A 543 -44.14 57.68 -10.67
CA LYS A 543 -42.90 57.01 -11.11
C LYS A 543 -42.14 57.87 -12.11
N LYS A 544 -42.82 58.57 -13.02
CA LYS A 544 -42.21 59.50 -13.96
C LYS A 544 -41.39 60.58 -13.25
N ARG A 545 -41.98 61.27 -12.26
CA ARG A 545 -41.26 62.29 -11.47
C ARG A 545 -40.14 61.68 -10.64
N TYR A 546 -40.36 60.50 -10.07
CA TYR A 546 -39.36 59.82 -9.25
C TYR A 546 -38.15 59.34 -10.07
N MET A 547 -38.36 58.73 -11.23
CA MET A 547 -37.27 58.32 -12.13
C MET A 547 -36.50 59.54 -12.66
N GLN A 548 -37.18 60.65 -12.94
CA GLN A 548 -36.53 61.91 -13.32
C GLN A 548 -35.61 62.43 -12.21
N ASP A 549 -36.05 62.39 -10.96
CA ASP A 549 -35.23 62.74 -9.79
C ASP A 549 -33.99 61.83 -9.64
N ILE A 550 -34.14 60.52 -9.85
CA ILE A 550 -33.01 59.58 -9.87
C ILE A 550 -32.01 59.92 -10.98
N ILE A 551 -32.49 60.22 -12.19
CA ILE A 551 -31.62 60.59 -13.31
C ILE A 551 -30.84 61.87 -12.99
N GLU A 552 -31.53 62.93 -12.55
CA GLU A 552 -30.93 64.24 -12.31
C GLU A 552 -29.98 64.25 -11.12
N ASN A 553 -30.41 63.72 -9.97
CA ASN A 553 -29.71 63.88 -8.70
C ASN A 553 -28.84 62.67 -8.33
N HIS A 554 -28.99 61.54 -9.01
CA HIS A 554 -28.21 60.34 -8.71
C HIS A 554 -27.41 59.79 -9.89
N LEU A 555 -27.73 60.08 -11.16
CA LEU A 555 -26.90 59.63 -12.28
C LEU A 555 -26.12 60.78 -12.94
N LEU A 556 -26.72 61.98 -13.01
CA LEU A 556 -26.11 63.17 -13.63
C LEU A 556 -25.31 64.04 -12.64
N GLU A 557 -25.67 64.07 -11.34
CA GLU A 557 -24.87 64.77 -10.33
C GLU A 557 -23.54 64.05 -10.06
N LYS A 558 -22.49 64.61 -10.67
CA LYS A 558 -21.04 64.34 -10.50
C LYS A 558 -20.62 62.86 -10.53
N ALA A 559 -20.22 62.43 -11.72
CA ALA A 559 -19.05 61.56 -11.91
C ALA A 559 -17.79 62.19 -11.27
#